data_AF-A0A813U9R1-F1
#
_entry.id   AF-A0A813U9R1-F1
#
_cell.length_a   1.000
_cell.length_b   1.000
_cell.length_c   1.000
_cell.angle_alpha   90.00
_cell.angle_beta   90.00
_cell.angle_gamma   90.00
#
_symmetry.space_group_name_H-M   'P 1'
#
loop_
_entity.id
_entity.type
_entity.pdbx_description
1 polymer ?
#
loop_
_entity_poly.entity_id
_entity_poly.type
_entity_poly.pdbx_seq_one_letter_code
_entity_poly.pdbx_strand_id
1 'polypeptide(L)'
;MITSALGFEKNCSFVLLMATTSIYEIFHYIPPTIHQCQSTSVATNLSNSSSIFLSYQQPFIPCQLHNMTDNYTNHVQLVDSNYLMRAPTHFDCYVLLFFARWCQFSVRFAPFFNAIPRSFPGLDFVAYDVSKSLRYMTYFGTNAVPSVFILRKNKLLARLNSTNDIQILLSLIESTLHLNQTNNVTIEEEDRLGPVTTIFEPSFDYALFFSWLFVGFFLYYYADKYKLFTRIRQRFSHEN
;
A
#
# COMPACT_ATOMS: atom_id res chain seq x y z
N MET A 1 39.51 -24.06 -8.72
CA MET A 1 39.20 -22.61 -8.77
C MET A 1 37.89 -22.45 -9.51
N ILE A 2 36.78 -22.24 -8.78
CA ILE A 2 35.47 -21.69 -9.17
C ILE A 2 34.57 -21.82 -7.93
N THR A 3 33.92 -20.73 -7.53
CA THR A 3 32.59 -20.59 -6.90
C THR A 3 32.46 -19.13 -6.37
N SER A 4 31.77 -18.23 -7.08
CA SER A 4 30.38 -17.76 -6.85
C SER A 4 30.13 -17.19 -5.44
N ALA A 5 29.98 -15.88 -5.21
CA ALA A 5 28.89 -14.93 -5.56
C ALA A 5 27.85 -14.74 -4.42
N LEU A 6 27.82 -13.49 -3.91
CA LEU A 6 26.70 -12.68 -3.37
C LEU A 6 25.76 -13.22 -2.28
N GLY A 7 25.64 -12.44 -1.19
CA GLY A 7 24.57 -12.55 -0.20
C GLY A 7 24.25 -11.21 0.45
N PHE A 8 23.09 -10.65 0.11
CA PHE A 8 22.39 -9.61 0.89
C PHE A 8 20.89 -9.70 0.59
N GLU A 9 20.12 -10.34 1.46
CA GLU A 9 18.66 -10.19 1.50
C GLU A 9 18.17 -10.41 2.94
N LYS A 10 17.50 -9.40 3.49
CA LYS A 10 16.91 -9.42 4.83
C LYS A 10 15.47 -9.93 4.73
N ASN A 11 15.25 -11.15 5.21
CA ASN A 11 13.94 -11.75 5.42
C ASN A 11 13.09 -10.96 6.43
N CYS A 12 11.90 -10.51 6.04
CA CYS A 12 10.80 -10.29 6.97
C CYS A 12 10.11 -11.63 7.22
N SER A 13 10.24 -12.15 8.44
CA SER A 13 9.62 -13.40 8.88
C SER A 13 8.11 -13.28 9.01
N PHE A 14 7.42 -14.22 8.38
CA PHE A 14 6.00 -14.53 8.53
C PHE A 14 5.82 -15.34 9.82
N VAL A 15 5.18 -14.79 10.85
CA VAL A 15 4.83 -15.53 12.08
C VAL A 15 3.37 -15.95 11.97
N LEU A 16 3.17 -17.26 11.82
CA LEU A 16 1.89 -17.95 11.94
C LEU A 16 1.56 -18.09 13.43
N LEU A 17 0.42 -17.56 13.89
CA LEU A 17 -0.14 -17.87 15.21
C LEU A 17 -1.57 -18.40 15.05
N MET A 18 -1.74 -19.65 15.47
CA MET A 18 -3.02 -20.31 15.67
C MET A 18 -3.54 -20.08 17.08
N ALA A 19 -4.88 -20.07 17.17
CA ALA A 19 -5.75 -20.25 18.34
C ALA A 19 -5.88 -19.06 19.32
N THR A 20 -7.07 -18.60 19.74
CA THR A 20 -8.47 -18.98 19.52
C THR A 20 -9.34 -17.83 20.03
N THR A 21 -10.14 -17.21 19.15
CA THR A 21 -11.55 -16.76 19.40
C THR A 21 -12.07 -16.05 18.13
N SER A 22 -13.23 -16.52 17.65
CA SER A 22 -14.00 -16.06 16.49
C SER A 22 -13.45 -16.39 15.09
N ILE A 23 -13.61 -17.67 14.72
CA ILE A 23 -13.30 -18.25 13.39
C ILE A 23 -14.38 -17.90 12.33
N TYR A 24 -15.44 -17.17 12.69
CA TYR A 24 -16.60 -17.00 11.81
C TYR A 24 -16.49 -15.89 10.75
N GLU A 25 -15.62 -14.88 10.91
CA GLU A 25 -15.49 -13.79 9.93
C GLU A 25 -14.36 -14.00 8.89
N ILE A 26 -13.56 -15.06 9.02
CA ILE A 26 -12.43 -15.32 8.10
C ILE A 26 -12.85 -16.26 6.94
N PHE A 27 -13.95 -17.03 7.07
CA PHE A 27 -14.32 -18.07 6.11
C PHE A 27 -15.39 -17.71 5.07
N HIS A 28 -15.83 -16.45 4.98
CA HIS A 28 -16.69 -15.99 3.88
C HIS A 28 -15.98 -15.00 2.93
N TYR A 29 -14.67 -15.18 2.71
CA TYR A 29 -14.04 -14.60 1.52
C TYR A 29 -14.03 -15.62 0.40
N ILE A 30 -15.10 -15.62 -0.38
CA ILE A 30 -15.16 -16.28 -1.68
C ILE A 30 -14.24 -15.46 -2.60
N PRO A 31 -13.07 -15.98 -3.04
CA PRO A 31 -12.30 -15.31 -4.07
C PRO A 31 -13.15 -15.30 -5.36
N PRO A 32 -13.20 -14.20 -6.13
CA PRO A 32 -13.69 -14.30 -7.49
C PRO A 32 -12.80 -15.31 -8.23
N THR A 33 -13.44 -16.34 -8.78
CA THR A 33 -12.84 -17.32 -9.67
C THR A 33 -12.01 -16.61 -10.74
N ILE A 34 -10.70 -16.80 -10.67
CA ILE A 34 -9.77 -16.44 -11.75
C ILE A 34 -10.15 -17.31 -12.94
N HIS A 35 -10.83 -16.74 -13.93
CA HIS A 35 -10.85 -17.34 -15.26
C HIS A 35 -9.41 -17.31 -15.78
N GLN A 36 -8.74 -18.46 -15.75
CA GLN A 36 -7.51 -18.68 -16.50
C GLN A 36 -7.84 -18.60 -18.00
N CYS A 37 -7.37 -17.56 -18.68
CA CYS A 37 -7.25 -17.59 -20.13
C CYS A 37 -5.82 -18.03 -20.47
N GLN A 38 -5.72 -19.20 -21.08
CA GLN A 38 -4.50 -19.82 -21.56
C GLN A 38 -3.97 -19.00 -22.75
N SER A 39 -2.76 -18.44 -22.61
CA SER A 39 -2.06 -17.76 -23.71
C SER A 39 -1.38 -18.80 -24.60
N THR A 40 -1.91 -19.03 -25.80
CA THR A 40 -1.18 -19.70 -26.88
C THR A 40 -0.05 -18.79 -27.35
N SER A 41 1.18 -19.22 -27.10
CA SER A 41 2.40 -18.57 -27.56
C SER A 41 2.56 -18.78 -29.07
N VAL A 42 2.37 -17.74 -29.87
CA VAL A 42 2.96 -17.67 -31.21
C VAL A 42 4.27 -16.92 -31.09
N ALA A 43 5.37 -17.63 -31.30
CA ALA A 43 6.72 -17.08 -31.29
C ALA A 43 6.96 -16.27 -32.58
N THR A 44 7.36 -15.00 -32.44
CA THR A 44 8.12 -14.29 -33.47
C THR A 44 9.27 -13.54 -32.82
N ASN A 45 10.47 -13.81 -33.34
CA ASN A 45 11.74 -13.36 -32.82
C ASN A 45 12.04 -11.89 -33.15
N LEU A 46 12.75 -11.27 -32.20
CA LEU A 46 13.97 -10.45 -32.37
C LEU A 46 13.90 -8.95 -32.04
N SER A 47 14.82 -8.60 -31.12
CA SER A 47 15.60 -7.37 -30.97
C SER A 47 15.09 -6.23 -30.08
N ASN A 48 15.72 -6.20 -28.90
CA ASN A 48 16.38 -5.06 -28.25
C ASN A 48 15.57 -4.02 -27.47
N SER A 49 16.10 -3.78 -26.26
CA SER A 49 15.91 -2.64 -25.36
C SER A 49 14.81 -2.79 -24.29
N SER A 50 15.29 -2.94 -23.07
CA SER A 50 14.59 -3.19 -21.81
C SER A 50 13.63 -2.07 -21.40
N SER A 51 12.32 -2.38 -21.39
CA SER A 51 11.37 -1.95 -20.35
C SER A 51 10.13 -2.85 -20.43
N ILE A 52 9.94 -3.74 -19.44
CA ILE A 52 8.70 -4.53 -19.34
C ILE A 52 7.65 -3.62 -18.70
N PHE A 53 7.05 -2.75 -19.51
CA PHE A 53 5.76 -2.14 -19.17
C PHE A 53 4.69 -3.22 -19.32
N LEU A 54 4.20 -3.76 -18.21
CA LEU A 54 2.91 -4.45 -18.18
C LEU A 54 1.80 -3.40 -18.31
N SER A 55 1.71 -2.81 -19.51
CA SER A 55 0.51 -2.09 -19.91
C SER A 55 -0.54 -3.14 -20.23
N TYR A 56 -1.56 -3.22 -19.39
CA TYR A 56 -2.80 -3.87 -19.77
C TYR A 56 -3.40 -3.03 -20.90
N GLN A 57 -3.00 -3.30 -22.14
CA GLN A 57 -3.44 -2.54 -23.31
C GLN A 57 -4.91 -2.83 -23.59
N GLN A 58 -5.76 -2.06 -22.93
CA GLN A 58 -7.15 -1.94 -23.29
C GLN A 58 -7.30 -0.85 -24.35
N PRO A 59 -8.35 -0.93 -25.21
CA PRO A 59 -8.63 0.15 -26.13
C PRO A 59 -8.74 1.47 -25.37
N PHE A 60 -7.93 2.45 -25.79
CA PHE A 60 -7.92 3.79 -25.20
C PHE A 60 -9.26 4.47 -25.50
N ILE A 61 -10.05 4.63 -24.46
CA ILE A 61 -11.23 5.51 -24.46
C ILE A 61 -10.77 6.82 -23.81
N PRO A 62 -11.22 8.01 -24.26
CA PRO A 62 -10.88 9.28 -23.59
C PRO A 62 -11.63 9.44 -22.25
N CYS A 63 -11.03 10.15 -21.30
CA CYS A 63 -11.70 10.53 -20.04
C CYS A 63 -12.59 11.75 -20.25
N GLN A 64 -13.76 11.77 -19.61
CA GLN A 64 -14.54 12.99 -19.46
C GLN A 64 -14.06 13.74 -18.21
N LEU A 65 -13.31 14.82 -18.42
CA LEU A 65 -12.89 15.73 -17.35
C LEU A 65 -14.07 16.59 -16.89
N HIS A 66 -14.08 16.96 -15.62
CA HIS A 66 -15.04 17.92 -15.10
C HIS A 66 -14.69 19.33 -15.60
N ASN A 67 -15.71 20.05 -16.07
CA ASN A 67 -15.54 21.47 -16.38
C ASN A 67 -15.27 22.21 -15.06
N MET A 68 -14.20 23.01 -15.04
CA MET A 68 -13.89 23.93 -13.94
C MET A 68 -15.03 24.96 -13.84
N THR A 69 -16.03 24.65 -13.04
CA THR A 69 -17.00 25.61 -12.52
C THR A 69 -16.49 26.08 -11.17
N ASP A 70 -16.87 27.28 -10.73
CA ASP A 70 -16.31 27.98 -9.55
C ASP A 70 -16.39 27.23 -8.20
N ASN A 71 -16.93 26.01 -8.16
CA ASN A 71 -17.04 25.17 -6.97
C ASN A 71 -16.19 23.87 -7.03
N TYR A 72 -15.44 23.63 -8.11
CA TYR A 72 -14.60 22.43 -8.22
C TYR A 72 -13.22 22.66 -7.60
N THR A 73 -12.94 21.98 -6.49
CA THR A 73 -11.66 22.08 -5.78
C THR A 73 -10.62 21.17 -6.43
N ASN A 74 -9.55 21.74 -6.99
CA ASN A 74 -8.39 21.01 -7.52
C ASN A 74 -7.46 20.54 -6.38
N HIS A 75 -8.02 19.83 -5.40
CA HIS A 75 -7.28 19.31 -4.25
C HIS A 75 -7.60 17.82 -4.04
N VAL A 76 -6.71 17.14 -3.33
CA VAL A 76 -6.88 15.73 -2.99
C VAL A 76 -8.05 15.55 -2.01
N GLN A 77 -9.00 14.67 -2.34
CA GLN A 77 -10.11 14.33 -1.47
C GLN A 77 -9.78 13.09 -0.63
N LEU A 78 -9.84 13.22 0.70
CA LEU A 78 -9.76 12.07 1.61
C LEU A 78 -11.10 11.33 1.60
N VAL A 79 -11.07 10.03 1.32
CA VAL A 79 -12.30 9.23 1.20
C VAL A 79 -12.30 8.05 2.15
N ASP A 80 -13.51 7.65 2.54
CA ASP A 80 -13.75 6.42 3.28
C ASP A 80 -14.05 5.24 2.35
N SER A 81 -14.24 4.07 2.93
CA SER A 81 -14.52 2.82 2.20
C SER A 81 -15.83 2.90 1.42
N ASN A 82 -16.85 3.54 2.00
CA ASN A 82 -18.18 3.63 1.39
C ASN A 82 -18.19 4.56 0.17
N TYR A 83 -17.49 5.69 0.28
CA TYR A 83 -17.32 6.64 -0.80
C TYR A 83 -16.47 6.04 -1.92
N LEU A 84 -15.39 5.32 -1.59
CA LEU A 84 -14.54 4.67 -2.60
C LEU A 84 -15.32 3.64 -3.44
N MET A 85 -16.29 2.91 -2.86
CA MET A 85 -17.18 2.02 -3.63
C MET A 85 -18.09 2.77 -4.60
N ARG A 86 -18.45 4.01 -4.28
CA ARG A 86 -19.31 4.87 -5.09
C ARG A 86 -18.52 5.79 -6.01
N ALA A 87 -17.19 5.85 -5.88
CA ALA A 87 -16.34 6.63 -6.77
C ALA A 87 -16.63 6.42 -8.27
N PRO A 88 -16.90 5.18 -8.77
CA PRO A 88 -17.24 4.96 -10.19
C PRO A 88 -18.56 5.60 -10.65
N THR A 89 -19.46 5.96 -9.74
CA THR A 89 -20.71 6.65 -10.05
C THR A 89 -20.55 8.17 -10.05
N HIS A 90 -19.52 8.68 -9.37
CA HIS A 90 -19.25 10.11 -9.23
C HIS A 90 -18.19 10.61 -10.22
N PHE A 91 -17.18 9.79 -10.51
CA PHE A 91 -16.02 10.16 -11.32
C PHE A 91 -15.89 9.24 -12.54
N ASP A 92 -15.66 9.83 -13.71
CA ASP A 92 -15.33 9.03 -14.90
C ASP A 92 -13.89 8.51 -14.80
N CYS A 93 -12.92 9.40 -14.67
CA CYS A 93 -11.51 9.08 -14.44
C CYS A 93 -11.00 9.75 -13.17
N TYR A 94 -10.25 9.01 -12.36
CA TYR A 94 -9.69 9.53 -11.13
C TYR A 94 -8.38 8.82 -10.78
N VAL A 95 -7.55 9.52 -10.00
CA VAL A 95 -6.29 8.99 -9.47
C VAL A 95 -6.51 8.63 -8.00
N LEU A 96 -6.26 7.37 -7.65
CA LEU A 96 -6.42 6.85 -6.30
C LEU A 96 -5.06 6.60 -5.64
N LEU A 97 -4.82 7.21 -4.49
CA LEU A 97 -3.70 6.92 -3.61
C LEU A 97 -4.16 6.06 -2.42
N PHE A 98 -3.53 4.91 -2.24
CA PHE A 98 -3.55 4.19 -0.96
C PHE A 98 -2.38 4.64 -0.09
N PHE A 99 -2.67 5.15 1.10
CA PHE A 99 -1.66 5.63 2.05
C PHE A 99 -1.98 5.17 3.48
N ALA A 100 -0.98 5.25 4.36
CA ALA A 100 -1.15 5.05 5.80
C ALA A 100 -0.41 6.12 6.59
N ARG A 101 -0.99 6.60 7.70
CA ARG A 101 -0.39 7.62 8.58
C ARG A 101 0.82 7.10 9.39
N TRP A 102 0.81 5.80 9.68
CA TRP A 102 1.88 5.09 10.39
C TRP A 102 3.04 4.65 9.49
N CYS A 103 3.00 4.96 8.18
CA CYS A 103 4.04 4.58 7.24
C CYS A 103 4.89 5.80 6.83
N GLN A 104 6.19 5.76 7.16
CA GLN A 104 7.13 6.84 6.84
C GLN A 104 7.23 7.12 5.33
N PHE A 105 7.11 6.10 4.48
CA PHE A 105 7.16 6.27 3.02
C PHE A 105 5.93 7.02 2.50
N SER A 106 4.76 6.74 3.06
CA SER A 106 3.51 7.43 2.70
C SER A 106 3.58 8.90 3.09
N VAL A 107 4.04 9.18 4.30
CA VAL A 107 4.24 10.52 4.84
C VAL A 107 5.22 11.35 3.99
N ARG A 108 6.32 10.73 3.53
CA ARG A 108 7.29 11.38 2.63
C ARG A 108 6.75 11.63 1.22
N PHE A 109 5.84 10.78 0.75
CA PHE A 109 5.23 10.90 -0.57
C PHE A 109 4.06 11.89 -0.61
N ALA A 110 3.40 12.13 0.53
CA ALA A 110 2.26 13.04 0.66
C ALA A 110 2.41 14.42 -0.01
N PRO A 111 3.50 15.19 0.15
CA PRO A 111 3.61 16.51 -0.49
C PRO A 111 3.69 16.42 -2.03
N PHE A 112 4.28 15.34 -2.56
CA PHE A 112 4.30 15.11 -4.00
C PHE A 112 2.89 14.87 -4.52
N PHE A 113 2.10 14.04 -3.83
CA PHE A 113 0.74 13.74 -4.25
C PHE A 113 -0.21 14.94 -4.11
N ASN A 114 -0.05 15.75 -3.07
CA ASN A 114 -0.87 16.94 -2.85
C ASN A 114 -0.68 18.01 -3.93
N ALA A 115 0.49 18.06 -4.57
CA ALA A 115 0.82 19.05 -5.60
C ALA A 115 0.26 18.71 -7.00
N ILE A 116 0.09 17.42 -7.34
CA ILE A 116 -0.33 16.96 -8.68
C ILE A 116 -1.66 17.56 -9.17
N PRO A 117 -2.72 17.67 -8.34
CA PRO A 117 -4.01 18.19 -8.79
C PRO A 117 -3.93 19.57 -9.43
N ARG A 118 -2.92 20.38 -9.10
CA ARG A 118 -2.69 21.70 -9.69
C ARG A 118 -2.32 21.64 -11.18
N SER A 119 -1.69 20.56 -11.63
CA SER A 119 -1.30 20.37 -13.04
C SER A 119 -2.43 19.82 -13.92
N PHE A 120 -3.45 19.19 -13.32
CA PHE A 120 -4.54 18.50 -14.02
C PHE A 120 -5.91 19.02 -13.56
N PRO A 121 -6.31 20.22 -14.01
CA PRO A 121 -7.62 20.75 -13.70
C PRO A 121 -8.74 19.84 -14.24
N GLY A 122 -9.76 19.60 -13.41
CA GLY A 122 -10.91 18.76 -13.79
C GLY A 122 -10.68 17.24 -13.71
N LEU A 123 -9.50 16.78 -13.28
CA LEU A 123 -9.23 15.39 -12.93
C LEU A 123 -9.39 15.19 -11.41
N ASP A 124 -10.06 14.13 -11.00
CA ASP A 124 -10.29 13.84 -9.58
C ASP A 124 -9.11 13.11 -8.94
N PHE A 125 -8.66 13.62 -7.80
CA PHE A 125 -7.62 12.99 -6.99
C PHE A 125 -8.19 12.57 -5.65
N VAL A 126 -8.03 11.29 -5.35
CA VAL A 126 -8.66 10.64 -4.21
C VAL A 126 -7.60 9.92 -3.40
N ALA A 127 -7.63 10.06 -2.08
CA ALA A 127 -6.73 9.37 -1.17
C ALA A 127 -7.50 8.57 -0.12
N TYR A 128 -7.14 7.30 0.03
CA TYR A 128 -7.75 6.37 0.96
C TYR A 128 -6.74 5.89 2.01
N ASP A 129 -7.12 6.05 3.27
CA ASP A 129 -6.33 5.62 4.42
C ASP A 129 -6.57 4.13 4.71
N VAL A 130 -5.56 3.30 4.44
CA VAL A 130 -5.64 1.85 4.60
C VAL A 130 -5.67 1.41 6.06
N SER A 131 -5.37 2.31 7.00
CA SER A 131 -5.43 2.03 8.44
C SER A 131 -6.84 1.66 8.91
N LYS A 132 -7.88 2.08 8.17
CA LYS A 132 -9.28 1.75 8.49
C LYS A 132 -9.70 0.38 7.98
N SER A 133 -9.29 0.01 6.77
CA SER A 133 -9.58 -1.29 6.17
C SER A 133 -8.66 -1.57 4.99
N LEU A 134 -7.99 -2.72 5.04
CA LEU A 134 -7.08 -3.20 3.98
C LEU A 134 -7.81 -3.82 2.78
N ARG A 135 -9.13 -4.02 2.88
CA ARG A 135 -9.93 -4.75 1.87
C ARG A 135 -9.75 -4.20 0.45
N TYR A 136 -9.72 -2.88 0.30
CA TYR A 136 -9.55 -2.22 -1.00
C TYR A 136 -8.13 -2.40 -1.54
N MET A 137 -7.14 -2.30 -0.66
CA MET A 137 -5.74 -2.52 -1.01
C MET A 137 -5.54 -3.92 -1.61
N THR A 138 -6.11 -4.95 -0.96
CA THR A 138 -6.10 -6.34 -1.45
C THR A 138 -6.93 -6.51 -2.73
N TYR A 139 -8.08 -5.84 -2.85
CA TYR A 139 -8.91 -5.89 -4.06
C TYR A 139 -8.16 -5.40 -5.31
N PHE A 140 -7.37 -4.33 -5.17
CA PHE A 140 -6.50 -3.83 -6.24
C PHE A 140 -5.17 -4.60 -6.37
N GLY A 141 -4.99 -5.69 -5.60
CA GLY A 141 -3.80 -6.54 -5.67
C GLY A 141 -2.51 -5.87 -5.19
N THR A 142 -2.60 -4.90 -4.29
CA THR A 142 -1.42 -4.29 -3.66
C THR A 142 -1.36 -4.61 -2.18
N ASN A 143 -0.14 -4.75 -1.68
CA ASN A 143 0.14 -5.03 -0.27
C ASN A 143 1.07 -3.96 0.34
N ALA A 144 1.31 -2.87 -0.37
CA ALA A 144 2.28 -1.85 0.01
C ALA A 144 1.70 -0.44 -0.17
N VAL A 145 2.06 0.46 0.76
CA VAL A 145 1.76 1.88 0.72
C VAL A 145 3.06 2.70 0.72
N PRO A 146 3.13 3.83 0.00
CA PRO A 146 2.09 4.39 -0.85
C PRO A 146 1.95 3.63 -2.19
N SER A 147 0.72 3.49 -2.70
CA SER A 147 0.46 2.97 -4.04
C SER A 147 -0.53 3.88 -4.77
N VAL A 148 -0.19 4.30 -5.99
CA VAL A 148 -1.01 5.20 -6.81
C VAL A 148 -1.57 4.45 -8.02
N PHE A 149 -2.86 4.62 -8.28
CA PHE A 149 -3.60 3.97 -9.35
C PHE A 149 -4.36 4.98 -10.18
N ILE A 150 -4.41 4.77 -11.50
CA ILE A 150 -5.28 5.52 -12.41
C ILE A 150 -6.44 4.62 -12.76
N LEU A 151 -7.65 5.10 -12.48
CA LEU A 151 -8.88 4.35 -12.60
C LEU A 151 -9.85 5.07 -13.53
N ARG A 152 -10.63 4.29 -14.29
CA ARG A 152 -11.81 4.76 -15.01
C ARG A 152 -13.01 3.91 -14.67
N LYS A 153 -14.09 4.49 -14.11
CA LYS A 153 -15.32 3.75 -13.74
C LYS A 153 -15.01 2.41 -13.03
N ASN A 154 -14.08 2.41 -12.08
CA ASN A 154 -13.55 1.23 -11.34
C ASN A 154 -12.59 0.30 -12.08
N LYS A 155 -12.23 0.60 -13.33
CA LYS A 155 -11.31 -0.19 -14.14
C LYS A 155 -9.90 0.34 -13.98
N LEU A 156 -8.97 -0.54 -13.62
CA LEU A 156 -7.56 -0.20 -13.51
C LEU A 156 -6.97 0.06 -14.90
N LEU A 157 -6.53 1.30 -15.13
CA LEU A 157 -5.83 1.69 -16.35
C LEU A 157 -4.31 1.51 -16.19
N ALA A 158 -3.76 2.04 -15.10
CA ALA A 158 -2.35 1.91 -14.79
C ALA A 158 -2.10 1.99 -13.29
N ARG A 159 -1.00 1.36 -12.88
CA ARG A 159 -0.40 1.54 -11.56
C ARG A 159 0.84 2.40 -11.75
N LEU A 160 0.94 3.50 -11.01
CA LEU A 160 2.13 4.35 -11.08
C LEU A 160 3.21 3.78 -10.17
N ASN A 161 4.44 3.88 -10.65
CA ASN A 161 5.59 3.62 -9.82
C ASN A 161 5.76 4.77 -8.83
N SER A 162 5.97 4.44 -7.56
CA SER A 162 6.20 5.44 -6.51
C SER A 162 7.60 6.03 -6.68
N THR A 163 7.70 7.14 -7.42
CA THR A 163 8.92 7.94 -7.55
C THR A 163 8.84 9.20 -6.69
N ASN A 164 9.95 9.60 -6.09
CA ASN A 164 10.05 10.86 -5.34
C ASN A 164 10.28 12.08 -6.26
N ASP A 165 9.98 11.93 -7.55
CA ASP A 165 10.11 13.00 -8.54
C ASP A 165 8.71 13.28 -9.10
N ILE A 166 8.26 14.53 -8.91
CA ILE A 166 6.96 14.99 -9.37
C ILE A 166 6.88 14.97 -10.90
N GLN A 167 7.97 15.25 -11.61
CA GLN A 167 7.98 15.33 -13.08
C GLN A 167 7.71 13.98 -13.73
N ILE A 168 8.31 12.92 -13.17
CA ILE A 168 8.07 11.54 -13.59
C ILE A 168 6.60 11.19 -13.35
N LEU A 169 6.05 11.61 -12.20
CA LEU A 169 4.66 11.30 -11.87
C LEU A 169 3.67 12.01 -12.80
N LEU A 170 3.92 13.28 -13.12
CA LEU A 170 3.11 14.06 -14.05
C LEU A 170 3.14 13.46 -15.48
N SER A 171 4.34 13.11 -15.98
CA SER A 171 4.49 12.49 -17.31
C SER A 171 3.85 11.10 -17.40
N LEU A 172 3.82 10.33 -16.30
CA LEU A 172 3.12 9.05 -16.25
C LEU A 172 1.60 9.23 -16.32
N ILE A 173 1.04 10.25 -15.68
CA ILE A 173 -0.40 10.56 -15.76
C ILE A 173 -0.76 11.02 -17.17
N GLU A 174 0.03 11.94 -17.73
CA GLU A 174 -0.13 12.46 -19.09
C GLU A 174 -0.10 11.34 -20.13
N SER A 175 0.90 10.45 -20.07
CA SER A 175 1.01 9.33 -21.00
C SER A 175 -0.10 8.27 -20.82
N THR A 176 -0.60 8.08 -19.60
CA THR A 176 -1.68 7.11 -19.35
C THR A 176 -3.04 7.65 -19.81
N LEU A 177 -3.36 8.90 -19.45
CA LEU A 177 -4.67 9.51 -19.71
C LEU A 177 -4.73 10.27 -21.04
N HIS A 178 -3.58 10.46 -21.71
CA HIS A 178 -3.41 11.29 -22.91
C HIS A 178 -3.92 12.72 -22.68
N LEU A 179 -3.55 13.29 -21.52
CA LEU A 179 -3.91 14.64 -21.10
C LEU A 179 -2.67 15.52 -21.05
N ASN A 180 -2.78 16.75 -21.55
CA ASN A 180 -1.68 17.71 -21.45
C ASN A 180 -1.69 18.38 -20.08
N GLN A 181 -0.50 18.49 -19.47
CA GLN A 181 -0.33 19.26 -18.24
C GLN A 181 -0.59 20.75 -18.52
N THR A 182 -1.27 21.43 -17.60
CA THR A 182 -1.53 22.87 -17.78
C THR A 182 -0.28 23.68 -17.44
N ASN A 183 0.40 23.34 -16.34
CA ASN A 183 1.59 24.03 -15.84
C ASN A 183 2.60 23.04 -15.25
N ASN A 184 3.88 23.37 -15.37
CA ASN A 184 4.94 22.68 -14.64
C ASN A 184 4.86 23.09 -13.16
N VAL A 185 4.58 22.12 -12.28
CA VAL A 185 4.34 22.37 -10.85
C VAL A 185 5.53 21.93 -10.02
N THR A 186 5.95 22.80 -9.10
CA THR A 186 6.91 22.50 -8.03
C THR A 186 6.19 22.41 -6.70
N ILE A 187 6.72 21.62 -5.77
CA ILE A 187 6.14 21.44 -4.43
C ILE A 187 6.18 22.77 -3.67
N GLU A 188 5.02 23.21 -3.20
CA GLU A 188 4.85 24.42 -2.38
C GLU A 188 4.68 24.05 -0.90
N GLU A 189 4.82 25.04 0.00
CA GLU A 189 4.64 24.82 1.44
C GLU A 189 3.19 24.44 1.79
N GLU A 190 2.22 24.91 1.01
CA GLU A 190 0.80 24.53 1.12
C GLU A 190 0.58 23.03 0.87
N ASP A 191 1.34 22.44 -0.06
CA ASP A 191 1.29 21.01 -0.37
C ASP A 191 1.80 20.15 0.81
N ARG A 192 2.64 20.72 1.68
CA ARG A 192 3.14 20.05 2.90
C ARG A 192 2.10 20.01 4.02
N LEU A 193 1.13 20.92 4.00
CA LEU A 193 0.00 20.96 4.92
C LEU A 193 -1.27 20.34 4.33
N GLY A 194 -1.19 19.83 3.10
CA GLY A 194 -2.32 19.35 2.33
C GLY A 194 -3.09 18.18 2.98
N PRO A 195 -4.18 17.74 2.33
CA PRO A 195 -5.13 16.78 2.90
C PRO A 195 -4.49 15.44 3.30
N VAL A 196 -3.51 14.97 2.52
CA VAL A 196 -2.70 13.81 2.91
C VAL A 196 -1.64 14.27 3.90
N THR A 197 -1.69 13.72 5.12
CA THR A 197 -0.80 14.09 6.22
C THR A 197 0.67 13.86 5.90
N THR A 198 1.50 14.86 6.21
CA THR A 198 2.96 14.80 6.20
C THR A 198 3.55 14.53 7.59
N ILE A 199 2.69 14.25 8.57
CA ILE A 199 3.08 13.91 9.94
C ILE A 199 2.91 12.40 10.13
N PHE A 200 3.96 11.78 10.66
CA PHE A 200 3.97 10.37 11.02
C PHE A 200 3.21 10.15 12.33
N GLU A 201 2.20 9.27 12.27
CA GLU A 201 1.39 8.90 13.43
C GLU A 201 1.75 7.46 13.84
N PRO A 202 2.55 7.25 14.90
CA PRO A 202 2.96 5.91 15.31
C PRO A 202 1.74 5.10 15.75
N SER A 203 1.56 3.92 15.15
CA SER A 203 0.62 2.91 15.61
C SER A 203 1.31 1.95 16.58
N PHE A 204 0.73 1.74 17.76
CA PHE A 204 1.23 0.73 18.70
C PHE A 204 0.64 -0.65 18.41
N ASP A 205 1.52 -1.63 18.20
CA ASP A 205 1.13 -3.04 18.02
C ASP A 205 0.86 -3.71 19.37
N TYR A 206 -0.38 -3.60 19.87
CA TYR A 206 -0.80 -4.22 21.12
C TYR A 206 -0.54 -5.73 21.15
N ALA A 207 -0.68 -6.43 20.01
CA ALA A 207 -0.42 -7.85 19.91
C ALA A 207 1.05 -8.20 20.25
N LEU A 208 2.00 -7.39 19.78
CA LEU A 208 3.41 -7.57 20.09
C LEU A 208 3.68 -7.31 21.57
N PHE A 209 3.10 -6.25 22.13
CA PHE A 209 3.23 -5.92 23.55
C PHE A 209 2.73 -7.07 24.45
N PHE A 210 1.52 -7.59 24.19
CA PHE A 210 0.98 -8.71 24.95
C PHE A 210 1.79 -10.00 24.76
N SER A 211 2.32 -10.24 23.56
CA SER A 211 3.22 -11.37 23.30
C SER A 211 4.49 -11.29 24.15
N TRP A 212 5.11 -10.12 24.26
CA TRP A 212 6.27 -9.89 25.13
C TRP A 212 5.94 -10.10 26.61
N LEU A 213 4.79 -9.62 27.07
CA LEU A 213 4.34 -9.85 28.45
C LEU A 213 4.13 -11.34 28.72
N PHE A 214 3.51 -12.07 27.77
CA PHE A 214 3.30 -13.50 27.88
C PHE A 214 4.62 -14.26 27.98
N VAL A 215 5.55 -14.01 27.05
CA VAL A 215 6.88 -14.64 27.06
C VAL A 215 7.64 -14.29 28.34
N GLY A 216 7.62 -13.03 28.77
CA GLY A 216 8.25 -12.56 30.01
C GLY A 216 7.68 -13.25 31.25
N PHE A 217 6.36 -13.45 31.30
CA PHE A 217 5.69 -14.15 32.39
C PHE A 217 6.12 -15.61 32.48
N PHE A 218 6.16 -16.35 31.36
CA PHE A 218 6.62 -17.74 31.37
C PHE A 218 8.10 -17.86 31.72
N LEU A 219 8.95 -16.98 31.19
CA LEU A 219 10.38 -16.95 31.55
C LEU A 219 10.57 -16.71 33.05
N TYR A 220 9.81 -15.79 33.63
CA TYR A 220 9.82 -15.54 35.07
C TYR A 220 9.36 -16.78 35.87
N TYR A 221 8.25 -17.39 35.48
CA TYR A 221 7.72 -18.59 36.14
C TYR A 221 8.73 -19.76 36.12
N TYR A 222 9.36 -20.02 34.96
CA TYR A 222 10.37 -21.06 34.85
C TYR A 222 11.65 -20.73 35.61
N ALA A 223 12.10 -19.47 35.61
CA ALA A 223 13.27 -19.04 36.38
C ALA A 223 13.05 -19.22 37.89
N ASP A 224 11.87 -18.89 38.40
CA ASP A 224 11.54 -19.09 39.82
C ASP A 224 11.49 -20.59 40.18
N LYS A 225 10.83 -21.42 39.35
CA LYS A 225 10.83 -22.88 39.49
C LYS A 225 12.23 -23.48 39.45
N TYR A 226 13.09 -23.03 38.55
CA TYR A 226 14.47 -23.49 38.43
C TYR A 226 15.31 -23.09 39.66
N LYS A 227 15.14 -21.86 40.15
CA LYS A 227 15.78 -21.37 41.38
C LYS A 227 15.31 -22.13 42.62
N LEU A 228 14.02 -22.46 42.69
CA LEU A 228 13.46 -23.29 43.74
C LEU A 228 14.02 -24.72 43.69
N PHE A 229 14.07 -25.33 42.50
CA PHE A 229 14.61 -26.68 42.30
C PHE A 229 16.10 -26.78 42.67
N THR A 230 16.90 -25.80 42.26
CA THR A 230 18.34 -25.74 42.61
C THR A 230 18.56 -25.58 44.11
N ARG A 231 17.76 -24.76 44.80
CA ARG A 231 17.82 -24.64 46.27
C ARG A 231 17.46 -25.95 46.99
N ILE A 232 16.46 -26.69 46.50
CA ILE A 232 16.08 -27.99 47.06
C ILE A 232 17.22 -29.00 46.88
N ARG A 233 17.81 -29.07 45.67
CA ARG A 233 18.95 -29.96 45.39
C ARG A 233 20.15 -29.70 46.29
N GLN A 234 20.46 -28.45 46.59
CA GLN A 234 21.56 -28.09 47.48
C GLN A 234 21.33 -28.56 48.92
N ARG A 235 20.08 -28.52 49.44
CA ARG A 235 19.78 -29.03 50.78
C ARG A 235 19.96 -30.55 50.88
N PHE A 236 19.47 -31.30 49.90
CA PHE A 236 19.63 -32.76 49.88
C PHE A 236 21.10 -33.21 49.79
N SER A 237 21.98 -32.41 49.20
CA SER A 237 23.41 -32.72 49.14
C SER A 237 24.17 -32.48 50.45
N HIS A 238 23.56 -31.82 51.44
CA HIS A 238 24.20 -31.47 52.70
C HIS A 238 23.79 -32.40 53.86
N GLU A 239 22.78 -33.25 53.65
CA GLU A 239 22.27 -34.25 54.61
C GLU A 239 22.85 -35.67 54.40
N ASN A 240 23.61 -35.91 53.33
CA ASN A 240 24.40 -37.12 53.08
C ASN A 240 25.89 -36.83 53.24
#